data_AF-H2Y719-F1
#
_entry.id   AF-H2Y719-F1
#
_cell.length_a   1.000
_cell.length_b   1.000
_cell.length_c   1.000
_cell.angle_alpha   90.00
_cell.angle_beta   90.00
_cell.angle_gamma   90.00
#
_symmetry.space_group_name_H-M   'P 1'
#
loop_
_entity.id
_entity.type
_entity.pdbx_description
1 polymer ?
#
loop_
_entity_poly.entity_id
_entity_poly.type
_entity_poly.pdbx_seq_one_letter_code
_entity_poly.pdbx_strand_id
1 'polypeptide(L)'
;MGGNQRFSAVQLSQSAHLSLQLPYVSFGLGRLPNFIDSITVFVPLPLIPSSAGSQNKYEVLHSTWTMLIPNSKLYVIPYPVNDTSMWRNILVVTPSRNIVSTAIVLLSTCFIVAITTTILHCLERREDKREKIREAHRFHFDAM
;
A
#
# COMPACT_ATOMS: atom_id res chain seq x y z
N MET A 1 -22.33 15.02 -1.07
CA MET A 1 -21.29 15.90 -1.65
C MET A 1 -19.95 15.19 -1.61
N GLY A 2 -19.71 14.32 -2.58
CA GLY A 2 -18.40 13.86 -3.02
C GLY A 2 -18.30 14.22 -4.49
N GLY A 3 -17.37 15.11 -4.85
CA GLY A 3 -17.32 15.74 -6.16
C GLY A 3 -15.89 16.03 -6.58
N ASN A 4 -15.71 16.54 -7.79
CA ASN A 4 -14.40 16.87 -8.34
C ASN A 4 -13.72 17.95 -7.48
N GLN A 5 -12.53 17.64 -6.97
CA GLN A 5 -11.69 18.57 -6.22
C GLN A 5 -10.47 18.95 -7.06
N ARG A 6 -10.11 20.23 -7.03
CA ARG A 6 -8.97 20.75 -7.78
C ARG A 6 -7.99 21.40 -6.82
N PHE A 7 -6.72 21.09 -7.02
CA PHE A 7 -5.62 21.65 -6.24
C PHE A 7 -4.49 22.06 -7.18
N SER A 8 -3.71 23.03 -6.76
CA SER A 8 -2.53 23.50 -7.48
C SER A 8 -1.36 23.60 -6.52
N ALA A 9 -0.16 23.23 -6.98
CA ALA A 9 1.07 23.37 -6.24
C ALA A 9 2.11 24.04 -7.15
N VAL A 10 2.86 24.97 -6.58
CA VAL A 10 3.97 25.66 -7.24
C VAL A 10 5.21 25.52 -6.38
N GLN A 11 6.38 25.61 -7.01
CA GLN A 11 7.65 25.67 -6.30
C GLN A 11 7.69 26.95 -5.45
N LEU A 12 7.86 26.79 -4.15
CA LEU A 12 7.97 27.92 -3.21
C LEU A 12 9.39 28.48 -3.23
N SER A 13 9.52 29.79 -3.06
CA SER A 13 10.82 30.44 -2.86
C SER A 13 11.41 30.01 -1.52
N GLN A 14 12.68 29.61 -1.50
CA GLN A 14 13.40 29.21 -0.29
C GLN A 14 14.67 30.05 -0.15
N SER A 15 14.91 30.59 1.05
CA SER A 15 16.09 31.41 1.38
C SER A 15 17.24 30.61 2.02
N ALA A 16 17.06 29.30 2.22
CA ALA A 16 18.08 28.42 2.79
C ALA A 16 19.02 27.86 1.71
N HIS A 17 20.28 27.59 2.07
CA HIS A 17 21.29 26.97 1.19
C HIS A 17 21.12 25.44 1.04
N LEU A 18 19.88 24.95 0.99
CA LEU A 18 19.55 23.53 0.81
C LEU A 18 18.92 23.31 -0.57
N SER A 19 18.82 22.05 -1.01
CA SER A 19 18.10 21.68 -2.23
C SER A 19 16.65 22.17 -2.16
N LEU A 20 16.14 22.73 -3.26
CA LEU A 20 14.75 23.17 -3.34
C LEU A 20 13.80 21.99 -3.15
N GLN A 21 12.76 22.24 -2.36
CA GLN A 21 11.68 21.29 -2.17
C GLN A 21 10.83 21.17 -3.44
N LEU A 22 10.43 19.95 -3.76
CA LEU A 22 9.51 19.71 -4.87
C LEU A 22 8.12 20.27 -4.52
N PRO A 23 7.38 20.81 -5.50
CA PRO A 23 5.98 21.18 -5.31
C PRO A 23 5.16 19.96 -4.86
N TYR A 24 4.36 20.13 -3.81
CA TYR A 24 3.47 19.09 -3.33
C TYR A 24 2.11 19.66 -2.95
N VAL A 25 1.10 18.80 -2.99
CA VAL A 25 -0.22 19.12 -2.47
C VAL A 25 -0.77 17.97 -1.64
N SER A 26 -1.37 18.29 -0.51
CA SER A 26 -2.10 17.36 0.33
C SER A 26 -3.58 17.71 0.24
N PHE A 27 -4.42 16.73 -0.06
CA PHE A 27 -5.86 16.91 -0.13
C PHE A 27 -6.58 15.83 0.67
N GLY A 28 -7.69 16.20 1.29
CA GLY A 28 -8.53 15.30 2.07
C GLY A 28 -9.63 14.68 1.22
N LEU A 29 -9.91 13.39 1.44
CA LEU A 29 -10.97 12.62 0.75
C LEU A 29 -12.40 13.10 1.08
N GLY A 30 -12.55 14.06 2.00
CA GLY A 30 -13.85 14.57 2.42
C GLY A 30 -14.74 13.46 3.00
N ARG A 31 -15.98 13.37 2.50
CA ARG A 31 -16.97 12.32 2.89
C ARG A 31 -16.97 11.12 1.93
N LEU A 32 -16.03 11.05 0.99
CA LEU A 32 -15.99 9.92 0.06
C LEU A 32 -15.51 8.65 0.77
N PRO A 33 -16.01 7.47 0.36
CA PRO A 33 -15.46 6.19 0.78
C PRO A 33 -13.96 6.14 0.43
N ASN A 34 -13.24 5.24 1.10
CA ASN A 34 -11.77 5.11 1.13
C ASN A 34 -11.08 4.82 -0.23
N PHE A 35 -11.41 5.51 -1.32
CA PHE A 35 -10.74 5.40 -2.61
C PHE A 35 -10.90 6.67 -3.44
N ILE A 36 -9.90 6.97 -4.25
CA ILE A 36 -9.97 8.00 -5.31
C ILE A 36 -10.15 7.26 -6.62
N ASP A 37 -11.21 7.59 -7.35
CA ASP A 37 -11.53 6.95 -8.62
C ASP A 37 -10.51 7.33 -9.71
N SER A 38 -10.31 8.63 -9.91
CA SER A 38 -9.31 9.16 -10.84
C SER A 38 -8.64 10.42 -10.31
N ILE A 39 -7.34 10.55 -10.59
CA ILE A 39 -6.60 11.80 -10.45
C ILE A 39 -6.09 12.21 -11.83
N THR A 40 -6.25 13.48 -12.16
CA THR A 40 -5.64 14.06 -13.36
C THR A 40 -4.67 15.13 -12.92
N VAL A 41 -3.41 14.98 -13.31
CA VAL A 41 -2.37 15.99 -13.02
C VAL A 41 -2.07 16.76 -14.28
N PHE A 42 -2.03 18.08 -14.14
CA PHE A 42 -1.70 19.01 -15.20
C PHE A 42 -0.35 19.65 -14.88
N VAL A 43 0.56 19.62 -15.84
CA VAL A 43 1.87 20.29 -15.74
C VAL A 43 1.95 21.33 -16.85
N PRO A 44 1.96 22.63 -16.52
CA PRO A 44 2.20 23.67 -17.51
C PRO A 44 3.69 23.68 -17.86
N LEU A 45 4.04 23.38 -19.12
CA LEU A 45 5.41 23.51 -19.58
C LEU A 45 5.58 24.82 -20.36
N PRO A 46 6.60 25.64 -20.05
CA PRO A 46 6.95 26.75 -20.92
C PRO A 46 7.49 26.19 -22.24
N LEU A 47 6.70 26.31 -23.31
CA LEU A 47 7.21 26.12 -24.66
C LEU A 47 8.16 27.27 -24.97
N ILE A 48 9.42 26.96 -25.26
CA ILE A 48 10.35 27.93 -25.84
C ILE A 48 9.73 28.32 -27.19
N PRO A 49 9.41 29.60 -27.44
CA PRO A 49 8.80 29.99 -28.71
C PRO A 49 9.76 29.63 -29.84
N SER A 50 9.36 28.70 -30.70
CA SER A 50 10.11 28.26 -31.87
C SER A 50 10.17 29.33 -32.97
N SER A 51 9.53 30.48 -32.78
CA SER A 51 9.55 31.61 -33.72
C SER A 51 9.31 32.94 -32.98
N ALA A 52 10.16 33.93 -33.24
CA ALA A 52 10.01 35.29 -32.72
C ALA A 52 8.71 35.91 -33.28
N GLY A 53 7.65 35.95 -32.48
CA GLY A 53 6.32 36.43 -32.87
C GLY A 53 5.17 35.47 -32.56
N SER A 54 5.45 34.22 -32.17
CA SER A 54 4.44 33.30 -31.68
C SER A 54 4.08 33.63 -30.23
N GLN A 55 2.83 34.04 -29.98
CA GLN A 55 2.29 34.24 -28.63
C GLN A 55 2.57 32.99 -27.79
N ASN A 56 3.23 33.14 -26.64
CA ASN A 56 3.62 32.06 -25.73
C ASN A 56 2.45 31.11 -25.48
N LYS A 57 2.37 30.02 -26.24
CA LYS A 57 1.32 29.02 -26.10
C LYS A 57 1.90 27.98 -25.15
N TYR A 58 1.57 28.07 -23.87
CA TYR A 58 1.90 26.99 -22.93
C TYR A 58 1.17 25.72 -23.38
N GLU A 59 1.89 24.61 -23.47
CA GLU A 59 1.26 23.30 -23.66
C GLU A 59 0.93 22.74 -22.27
N VAL A 60 -0.34 22.45 -22.05
CA VAL A 60 -0.80 21.86 -20.80
C VAL A 60 -0.78 20.36 -20.97
N LEU A 61 0.30 19.75 -20.50
CA LEU A 61 0.48 18.32 -20.47
C LEU A 61 -0.36 17.75 -19.33
N HIS A 62 -1.09 16.66 -19.59
CA HIS A 62 -1.90 16.02 -18.58
C HIS A 62 -1.80 14.50 -18.65
N SER A 63 -1.92 13.86 -17.50
CA SER A 63 -2.00 12.42 -17.39
C SER A 63 -3.00 12.06 -16.29
N THR A 64 -3.78 11.01 -16.53
CA THR A 64 -4.85 10.55 -15.64
C THR A 64 -4.53 9.16 -15.16
N TRP A 65 -4.63 8.95 -13.85
CA TRP A 65 -4.45 7.65 -13.22
C TRP A 65 -5.65 7.30 -12.37
N THR A 66 -6.00 6.02 -12.36
CA THR A 66 -7.16 5.49 -11.65
C THR A 66 -6.75 4.73 -10.39
N MET A 67 -7.69 4.57 -9.46
CA MET A 67 -7.57 3.68 -8.29
C MET A 67 -6.40 4.03 -7.35
N LEU A 68 -6.50 5.15 -6.63
CA LEU A 68 -5.52 5.47 -5.58
C LEU A 68 -5.99 5.02 -4.20
N ILE A 69 -5.05 4.44 -3.46
CA ILE A 69 -5.23 4.01 -2.07
C ILE A 69 -5.12 5.24 -1.15
N PRO A 70 -6.05 5.45 -0.20
CA PRO A 70 -5.90 6.47 0.84
C PRO A 70 -4.63 6.33 1.65
N ASN A 71 -4.23 7.40 2.34
CA ASN A 71 -3.03 7.42 3.20
C ASN A 71 -1.72 7.04 2.48
N SER A 72 -1.72 7.14 1.15
CA SER A 72 -0.54 6.96 0.31
C SER A 72 0.01 8.32 -0.14
N LYS A 73 1.30 8.34 -0.49
CA LYS A 73 1.95 9.45 -1.16
C LYS A 73 2.09 9.09 -2.64
N LEU A 74 1.57 9.94 -3.51
CA LEU A 74 1.71 9.79 -4.95
C LEU A 74 2.83 10.71 -5.44
N TYR A 75 3.86 10.13 -6.03
CA TYR A 75 4.89 10.87 -6.75
C TYR A 75 4.59 10.81 -8.25
N VAL A 76 4.55 11.97 -8.89
CA VAL A 76 4.36 12.09 -10.34
C VAL A 76 5.65 12.59 -10.95
N ILE A 77 6.16 11.84 -11.92
CA ILE A 77 7.37 12.17 -12.66
C ILE A 77 6.95 12.50 -14.09
N PRO A 78 6.82 13.79 -14.44
CA PRO A 78 6.37 14.24 -15.76
C PRO A 78 7.52 14.14 -16.78
N TYR A 79 7.96 12.91 -17.06
CA TYR A 79 9.02 12.60 -18.02
C TYR A 79 8.63 11.34 -18.81
N PRO A 80 8.87 11.30 -20.14
CA PRO A 80 9.36 12.37 -21.01
C PRO A 80 8.31 13.48 -21.21
N VAL A 81 8.78 14.69 -21.52
CA VAL A 81 7.93 15.86 -21.75
C VAL A 81 7.05 15.71 -23.00
N ASN A 82 7.56 15.04 -24.03
CA ASN A 82 6.92 14.94 -25.34
C ASN A 82 5.79 13.89 -25.40
N ASP A 83 5.69 13.02 -24.38
CA ASP A 83 4.68 11.96 -24.33
C ASP A 83 4.17 11.79 -22.89
N THR A 84 2.94 12.27 -22.65
CA THR A 84 2.30 12.20 -21.33
C THR A 84 1.85 10.80 -20.94
N SER A 85 1.75 9.88 -21.90
CA SER A 85 1.37 8.48 -21.64
C SER A 85 2.48 7.71 -20.94
N MET A 86 3.74 8.15 -21.11
CA MET A 86 4.92 7.55 -20.51
C MET A 86 5.24 8.10 -19.12
N TRP A 87 4.45 9.06 -18.60
CA TRP A 87 4.66 9.61 -17.27
C TRP A 87 4.56 8.53 -16.20
N ARG A 88 5.58 8.48 -15.35
CA ARG A 88 5.64 7.52 -14.27
C ARG A 88 4.94 8.09 -13.04
N ASN A 89 4.04 7.30 -12.47
CA ASN A 89 3.56 7.50 -11.11
C ASN A 89 4.23 6.47 -10.18
N ILE A 90 4.55 6.88 -8.96
CA ILE A 90 5.03 5.99 -7.91
C ILE A 90 4.15 6.18 -6.70
N LEU A 91 3.43 5.14 -6.32
CA LEU A 91 2.57 5.14 -5.14
C LEU A 91 3.34 4.57 -3.96
N VAL A 92 3.62 5.41 -2.97
CA VAL A 92 4.26 4.99 -1.72
C VAL A 92 3.19 4.91 -0.64
N VAL A 93 2.89 3.71 -0.20
CA VAL A 93 1.98 3.50 0.93
C VAL A 93 2.70 3.92 2.21
N THR A 94 2.10 4.81 2.98
CA THR A 94 2.68 5.16 4.29
C THR A 94 2.47 3.99 5.23
N PRO A 95 3.52 3.41 5.84
CA PRO A 95 3.36 2.31 6.78
C PRO A 95 2.48 2.81 7.94
N SER A 96 1.35 2.14 8.15
CA SER A 96 0.48 2.42 9.29
C SER A 96 1.26 2.16 10.58
N ARG A 97 1.22 3.09 11.53
CA ARG A 97 1.86 2.92 12.85
C ARG A 97 1.36 1.66 13.58
N ASN A 98 0.16 1.20 13.24
CA ASN A 98 -0.50 0.06 13.89
C ASN A 98 -0.11 -1.28 13.26
N ILE A 99 0.68 -1.32 12.18
CA ILE A 99 1.04 -2.57 11.50
C ILE A 99 1.79 -3.53 12.44
N VAL A 100 2.62 -2.99 13.33
CA VAL A 100 3.37 -3.77 14.33
C VAL A 100 2.42 -4.37 15.35
N SER A 101 1.46 -3.60 15.85
CA SER A 101 0.44 -4.11 16.79
C SER A 101 -0.40 -5.23 16.18
N THR A 102 -0.82 -5.09 14.92
CA THR A 102 -1.57 -6.15 14.22
C THR A 102 -0.72 -7.40 14.00
N ALA A 103 0.58 -7.26 13.72
CA ALA A 103 1.48 -8.40 13.58
C ALA A 103 1.64 -9.17 14.89
N ILE A 104 1.76 -8.46 16.03
CA ILE A 104 1.85 -9.08 17.35
C ILE A 104 0.56 -9.84 17.67
N VAL A 105 -0.61 -9.25 17.43
CA VAL A 105 -1.90 -9.92 17.66
C VAL A 105 -2.05 -11.17 16.80
N LEU A 106 -1.64 -11.11 15.52
CA LEU A 106 -1.66 -12.25 14.61
C LEU A 106 -0.73 -13.39 15.10
N LEU A 107 0.51 -13.05 15.49
CA LEU A 107 1.46 -14.02 16.05
C LEU A 107 0.92 -14.65 17.34
N SER A 108 0.34 -13.86 18.24
CA SER A 108 -0.28 -14.35 19.47
C SER A 108 -1.42 -15.32 19.17
N THR A 109 -2.25 -15.00 18.19
CA THR A 109 -3.40 -15.85 17.81
C THR A 109 -2.91 -17.16 17.21
N CYS A 110 -1.90 -17.10 16.33
CA CYS A 110 -1.27 -18.27 15.74
C CYS A 110 -0.64 -19.17 16.82
N PHE A 111 0.05 -18.59 17.80
CA PHE A 111 0.66 -19.33 18.90
C PHE A 111 -0.37 -20.03 19.79
N ILE A 112 -1.49 -19.37 20.10
CA ILE A 112 -2.59 -19.98 20.87
C ILE A 112 -3.15 -21.19 20.12
N VAL A 113 -3.44 -21.05 18.82
CA VAL A 113 -3.93 -22.16 17.98
C VAL A 113 -2.92 -23.31 17.94
N ALA A 114 -1.62 -23.00 17.80
CA ALA A 114 -0.56 -24.01 17.81
C ALA A 114 -0.47 -24.75 19.15
N ILE A 115 -0.61 -24.06 20.28
CA ILE A 115 -0.64 -24.68 21.61
C ILE A 115 -1.84 -25.60 21.73
N THR A 116 -3.05 -25.13 21.42
CA THR A 116 -4.28 -25.93 21.59
C THR A 116 -4.23 -27.20 20.74
N THR A 117 -3.79 -27.08 19.49
CA THR A 117 -3.61 -28.24 18.59
C THR A 117 -2.51 -29.19 19.09
N THR A 118 -1.40 -28.68 19.60
CA THR A 118 -0.31 -29.52 20.15
C THR A 118 -0.72 -30.26 21.42
N ILE A 119 -1.47 -29.61 22.32
CA ILE A 119 -2.00 -30.24 23.53
C ILE A 119 -2.94 -31.38 23.15
N LEU A 120 -3.88 -31.11 22.24
CA LEU A 120 -4.83 -32.12 21.78
C LEU A 120 -4.11 -33.32 21.15
N HIS A 121 -3.12 -33.06 20.29
CA HIS A 121 -2.33 -34.12 19.67
C HIS A 121 -1.50 -34.93 20.67
N CYS A 122 -0.98 -34.29 21.72
CA CYS A 122 -0.28 -34.99 22.79
C CYS A 122 -1.21 -35.89 23.61
N LEU A 123 -2.45 -35.44 23.87
CA LEU A 123 -3.45 -36.22 24.60
C LEU A 123 -3.89 -37.43 23.78
N GLU A 124 -4.23 -37.24 22.50
CA GLU A 124 -4.54 -38.30 21.55
C GLU A 124 -3.42 -39.35 21.51
N ARG A 125 -2.16 -38.89 21.33
CA ARG A 125 -1.01 -39.79 21.28
C ARG A 125 -0.74 -40.52 22.60
N ARG A 126 -1.27 -40.02 23.72
CA ARG A 126 -1.18 -40.70 25.02
C ARG A 126 -2.25 -41.78 25.15
N GLU A 127 -3.44 -41.57 24.58
CA GLU A 127 -4.51 -42.57 24.52
C GLU A 127 -4.12 -43.72 23.59
N ASP A 128 -3.64 -43.43 22.38
CA ASP A 128 -3.14 -44.44 21.43
C ASP A 128 -2.07 -45.35 22.05
N LYS A 129 -1.16 -44.78 22.85
CA LYS A 129 -0.12 -45.55 23.53
C LYS A 129 -0.71 -46.50 24.58
N ARG A 130 -1.77 -46.10 25.28
CA ARG A 130 -2.43 -46.93 26.29
C ARG A 130 -3.21 -48.07 25.66
N GLU A 131 -3.83 -47.84 24.51
CA GLU A 131 -4.54 -48.88 23.74
C GLU A 131 -3.56 -49.94 23.22
N LYS A 132 -2.45 -49.53 22.59
CA LYS A 132 -1.43 -50.46 22.08
C LYS A 132 -0.85 -51.38 23.16
N ILE A 133 -0.65 -50.86 24.38
CA ILE A 133 -0.18 -51.67 25.52
C ILE A 133 -1.25 -52.69 25.95
N ARG A 134 -2.53 -52.29 25.98
CA ARG A 134 -3.64 -53.21 26.32
C ARG A 134 -3.81 -54.32 25.28
N GLU A 135 -3.69 -54.00 24.00
CA GLU A 135 -3.74 -54.99 22.93
C GLU A 135 -2.57 -55.97 23.01
N ALA A 136 -1.34 -55.48 23.22
CA ALA A 136 -0.17 -56.34 23.39
C ALA A 136 -0.30 -57.30 24.59
N HIS A 137 -0.88 -56.85 25.71
CA HIS A 137 -1.18 -57.74 26.83
C HIS A 137 -2.27 -58.76 26.49
N ARG A 138 -3.34 -58.37 25.77
CA ARG A 138 -4.40 -59.28 25.36
C ARG A 138 -3.89 -60.41 24.44
N PHE A 139 -3.03 -60.08 23.48
CA PHE A 139 -2.40 -61.09 22.60
C PHE A 139 -1.48 -62.05 23.36
N HIS A 140 -0.82 -61.59 24.42
CA HIS A 140 0.04 -62.46 25.24
C HIS A 140 -0.75 -63.51 26.04
N PHE A 141 -2.02 -63.23 26.38
CA PHE A 141 -2.89 -64.15 27.11
C PHE A 141 -3.65 -65.13 26.20
N ASP A 142 -3.84 -64.81 24.92
CA ASP A 142 -4.61 -65.64 23.97
C ASP A 142 -3.74 -66.73 23.29
N ALA A 143 -2.44 -66.77 23.58
CA ALA A 143 -1.45 -67.68 23.00
C ALA A 143 -0.96 -68.81 23.95
N MET A 144 -1.48 -68.88 25.19
CA MET A 144 -1.34 -70.02 26.12
C MET A 144 -2.66 -70.75 26.27
#